data_AF-A0A2K2FXY9-F1
#
_entry.id   AF-A0A2K2FXY9-F1
#
_cell.length_a   1.000
_cell.length_b   1.000
_cell.length_c   1.000
_cell.angle_alpha   90.00
_cell.angle_beta   90.00
_cell.angle_gamma   90.00
#
_symmetry.space_group_name_H-M   'P 1'
#
loop_
_entity.id
_entity.type
_entity.pdbx_description
1 polymer ?
#
loop_
_entity_poly.entity_id
_entity_poly.type
_entity_poly.pdbx_seq_one_letter_code
_entity_poly.pdbx_strand_id
1 'polypeptide(L)' 'MTQAPPPPQPHDDPGIASAEDGVVILDGPNGLAVTMTAQAAARTGQSLIEAADLAEKQVRDQSA' A
#
# COMPACT_ATOMS: atom_id res chain seq x y z
N MET A 1 -14.08 -9.53 -29.27
CA MET A 1 -12.89 -8.85 -28.73
C MET A 1 -13.14 -8.67 -27.24
N THR A 2 -12.44 -9.42 -26.37
CA THR A 2 -12.59 -9.24 -24.91
C THR A 2 -11.79 -8.01 -24.52
N GLN A 3 -12.49 -6.95 -24.10
CA GLN A 3 -11.86 -5.73 -23.58
C GLN A 3 -11.11 -6.10 -22.30
N ALA A 4 -9.83 -5.70 -22.18
CA ALA A 4 -9.06 -5.89 -20.96
C ALA A 4 -9.74 -5.16 -19.79
N PRO A 5 -9.68 -5.70 -18.56
CA PRO A 5 -10.25 -5.01 -17.40
C PRO A 5 -9.61 -3.62 -17.24
N PRO A 6 -10.38 -2.62 -16.77
CA PRO A 6 -9.84 -1.30 -16.52
C PRO A 6 -8.71 -1.36 -15.49
N PRO A 7 -7.76 -0.42 -15.53
CA PRO A 7 -6.71 -0.35 -14.53
C PRO A 7 -7.32 -0.18 -13.13
N PRO A 8 -6.69 -0.78 -12.09
CA PRO A 8 -7.15 -0.59 -10.72
C PRO A 8 -7.14 0.90 -10.38
N GLN A 9 -8.24 1.37 -9.79
CA GLN A 9 -8.34 2.75 -9.32
C GLN A 9 -7.62 2.89 -7.98
N PRO A 10 -6.98 4.04 -7.69
CA PRO A 10 -6.43 4.32 -6.37
C PRO A 10 -7.53 4.22 -5.30
N HIS A 11 -7.18 3.66 -4.14
CA HIS A 11 -8.06 3.60 -2.97
C HIS A 11 -7.60 4.66 -1.97
N ASP A 12 -8.54 5.40 -1.40
CA ASP A 12 -8.24 6.45 -0.41
C ASP A 12 -8.19 5.91 1.04
N ASP A 13 -8.77 4.73 1.26
CA ASP A 13 -8.77 4.08 2.57
C ASP A 13 -7.39 3.43 2.87
N PRO A 14 -6.81 3.68 4.06
CA PRO A 14 -5.56 3.04 4.45
C PRO A 14 -5.76 1.55 4.78
N GLY A 15 -4.70 0.77 4.57
CA GLY A 15 -4.63 -0.57 5.13
C GLY A 15 -4.38 -0.56 6.64
N ILE A 16 -4.80 -1.62 7.34
CA ILE A 16 -4.58 -1.80 8.78
C ILE A 16 -3.57 -2.92 9.01
N ALA A 17 -2.53 -2.66 9.81
CA ALA A 17 -1.55 -3.68 10.19
C ALA A 17 -1.79 -4.15 11.64
N SER A 18 -1.87 -5.47 11.85
CA SER A 18 -1.96 -6.11 13.16
C SER A 18 -0.81 -7.11 13.36
N ALA A 19 -0.46 -7.40 14.62
CA ALA A 19 0.59 -8.36 14.97
C ALA A 19 -0.03 -9.55 15.69
N GLU A 20 0.22 -10.76 15.18
CA GLU A 20 -0.31 -12.02 15.70
C GLU A 20 0.78 -13.09 15.60
N ASP A 21 1.06 -13.83 16.69
CA ASP A 21 2.01 -14.95 16.74
C ASP A 21 3.39 -14.71 16.07
N GLY A 22 3.92 -13.49 16.19
CA GLY A 22 5.25 -13.12 15.66
C GLY A 22 5.28 -12.79 14.16
N VAL A 23 4.11 -12.78 13.51
CA VAL A 23 3.92 -12.24 12.16
C VAL A 23 3.10 -10.95 12.20
N VAL A 24 3.14 -10.21 11.11
CA VAL A 24 2.33 -9.02 10.88
C VAL A 24 1.36 -9.31 9.75
N ILE A 25 0.10 -8.99 9.96
CA ILE A 25 -0.97 -9.10 8.96
C ILE A 25 -1.31 -7.68 8.52
N LEU A 26 -1.22 -7.41 7.22
CA LEU A 26 -1.64 -6.14 6.63
C LEU A 26 -2.93 -6.38 5.85
N ASP A 27 -4.03 -5.87 6.37
CA ASP A 27 -5.34 -5.88 5.73
C ASP A 27 -5.48 -4.66 4.82
N GLY A 28 -5.56 -4.90 3.52
CA GLY A 28 -5.86 -3.88 2.53
C GLY A 28 -7.36 -3.59 2.41
N PRO A 29 -7.74 -2.41 1.92
CA PRO A 29 -9.11 -2.15 1.50
C PRO A 29 -9.53 -3.24 0.50
N ASN A 30 -10.76 -3.75 0.65
CA ASN A 30 -11.30 -4.93 -0.06
C ASN A 30 -10.92 -6.31 0.51
N GLY A 31 -10.35 -6.38 1.71
CA GLY A 31 -10.15 -7.63 2.45
C GLY A 31 -8.98 -8.47 1.95
N LEU A 32 -8.04 -7.86 1.22
CA LEU A 32 -6.79 -8.51 0.83
C LEU A 32 -5.80 -8.44 2.00
N ALA A 33 -5.61 -9.55 2.71
CA ALA A 33 -4.64 -9.66 3.78
C ALA A 33 -3.28 -10.17 3.27
N VAL A 34 -2.19 -9.55 3.69
CA VAL A 34 -0.83 -10.03 3.46
C VAL A 34 -0.16 -10.33 4.80
N THR A 35 0.24 -11.58 5.01
CA THR A 35 1.04 -11.97 6.18
C THR A 35 2.52 -11.84 5.87
N MET A 36 3.26 -11.20 6.77
CA MET A 36 4.67 -10.90 6.62
C MET A 36 5.42 -11.12 7.93
N THR A 37 6.72 -11.41 7.85
CA THR A 37 7.57 -11.41 9.04
C THR A 37 7.67 -9.98 9.58
N ALA A 38 7.93 -9.82 10.88
CA ALA A 38 8.10 -8.50 11.48
C ALA A 38 9.14 -7.63 10.76
N GLN A 39 10.26 -8.24 10.33
CA GLN A 39 11.31 -7.53 9.58
C GLN A 39 10.84 -7.10 8.18
N ALA A 40 10.09 -7.96 7.48
CA ALA A 40 9.54 -7.60 6.17
C ALA A 40 8.54 -6.45 6.30
N ALA A 41 7.65 -6.51 7.31
CA ALA A 41 6.68 -5.46 7.58
C ALA A 41 7.31 -4.10 7.87
N ALA A 42 8.36 -4.06 8.69
CA ALA A 42 9.06 -2.81 9.00
C ALA A 42 9.66 -2.17 7.74
N ARG A 43 10.27 -2.97 6.86
CA ARG A 43 10.82 -2.47 5.59
C ARG A 43 9.73 -2.01 4.63
N THR A 44 8.65 -2.77 4.52
CA THR A 44 7.49 -2.38 3.68
C THR A 44 6.89 -1.06 4.15
N GLY A 45 6.66 -0.89 5.46
CA GLY A 45 6.15 0.36 6.00
C GLY A 45 7.05 1.56 5.68
N GLN A 46 8.37 1.39 5.84
CA GLN A 46 9.32 2.43 5.47
C GLN A 46 9.25 2.80 3.98
N SER A 47 9.24 1.81 3.09
CA SER A 47 9.12 2.04 1.65
C SER A 47 7.78 2.71 1.27
N LEU A 48 6.69 2.41 1.97
CA LEU A 48 5.39 3.05 1.73
C LEU A 48 5.41 4.54 2.12
N ILE A 49 6.04 4.90 3.24
CA ILE A 49 6.18 6.30 3.66
C ILE A 49 7.01 7.08 2.64
N GLU A 50 8.14 6.53 2.23
CA GLU A 50 9.02 7.16 1.22
C GLU A 50 8.30 7.34 -0.13
N ALA A 51 7.52 6.34 -0.54
CA ALA A 51 6.74 6.41 -1.77
C ALA A 51 5.62 7.46 -1.69
N ALA A 52 4.95 7.60 -0.54
CA ALA A 52 3.92 8.62 -0.31
C ALA A 52 4.52 10.02 -0.43
N ASP A 53 5.65 10.29 0.24
CA ASP A 53 6.36 11.57 0.15
C ASP A 53 6.76 11.92 -1.29
N LEU A 54 7.21 10.92 -2.06
CA LEU A 54 7.55 11.08 -3.47
C LEU A 54 6.32 11.39 -4.32
N ALA A 55 5.21 10.68 -4.11
CA ALA A 55 3.96 10.90 -4.83
C ALA A 55 3.43 12.32 -4.60
N GLU A 56 3.46 12.81 -3.36
CA GLU A 56 3.06 14.19 -3.06
C GLU A 56 3.93 15.23 -3.79
N LYS A 57 5.25 15.01 -3.84
CA LYS A 57 6.15 15.89 -4.61
C LYS A 57 5.79 15.88 -6.09
N GLN A 58 5.54 14.71 -6.67
CA GLN A 58 5.14 14.59 -8.07
C GLN A 58 3.82 15.32 -8.37
N VAL A 59 2.83 15.27 -7.48
CA VAL A 59 1.57 16.00 -7.65
C VAL A 59 1.80 17.52 -7.64
N ARG A 60 2.66 18.01 -6.73
CA ARG A 60 3.02 19.44 -6.66
C ARG A 60 3.76 19.89 -7.92
N ASP A 61 4.72 19.11 -8.40
CA ASP A 61 5.54 19.44 -9.58
C ASP A 61 4.73 19.40 -10.90
N GLN A 62 3.71 18.55 -10.98
CA GLN A 62 2.79 18.50 -12.14
C GLN A 62 1.77 19.65 -12.16
N SER A 63 1.60 20.35 -11.05
CA SER A 63 0.64 21.47 -10.91
C SER A 63 1.28 22.84 -11.08
N ALA A 64 2.59 22.90 -11.35
CA ALA A 64 3.39 24.12 -11.52
C ALA A 64 3.65 24.43 -13.01
#